data_AF-A0A348P2G9-F1
#
_entry.id   AF-A0A348P2G9-F1
#
_cell.length_a   1.000
_cell.length_b   1.000
_cell.length_c   1.000
_cell.angle_alpha   90.00
_cell.angle_beta   90.00
_cell.angle_gamma   90.00
#
_symmetry.space_group_name_H-M   'P 1'
#
loop_
_entity.id
_entity.type
_entity.pdbx_description
1 polymer ?
#
loop_
_entity_poly.entity_id
_entity_poly.type
_entity_poly.pdbx_seq_one_letter_code
_entity_poly.pdbx_strand_id
1 'polypeptide(L)'
;YLYLNGNYWLDYFDKINNKYNWVDFEQEVQQVVSALEQFIVNGNISDDEYRWLCAVLGKKKINRNDIVKNIIPKLLFDLQILTYLLEEYLIKETENAEQNKKLESICTNVDGVITYNYTDVFEKLYFVPNEKIYHVHGELGKHNLVLGIGETLQDNDVNRYTYFSSFKKYFQKIIYGLGNSYKGVLGYKENEPCPNEYFRYLRNRSGDWNVIIYGHSLDVTDSDSLGWIMTHPLVKSITIYYIDTKSLNSIIANMTIILGKNLLLKKVDEQVIHFKRVNNM
;
A
#
# COMPACT_ATOMS: atom_id res chain seq x y z
N TYR A 1 25.96 -7.93 1.88
CA TYR A 1 26.79 -6.76 1.54
C TYR A 1 27.28 -6.70 0.07
N LEU A 2 27.44 -7.82 -0.67
CA LEU A 2 27.85 -7.80 -2.10
C LEU A 2 26.82 -7.20 -3.09
N TYR A 3 25.55 -7.05 -2.70
CA TYR A 3 24.47 -6.57 -3.57
C TYR A 3 24.11 -5.08 -3.41
N LEU A 4 24.83 -4.34 -2.56
CA LEU A 4 24.55 -2.92 -2.30
C LEU A 4 25.12 -2.03 -3.40
N ASN A 5 26.28 -2.37 -3.96
CA ASN A 5 26.91 -1.59 -5.01
C ASN A 5 26.25 -1.85 -6.37
N GLY A 6 25.77 -0.79 -7.01
CA GLY A 6 25.18 -0.85 -8.35
C GLY A 6 23.71 -1.28 -8.36
N ASN A 7 23.01 -1.17 -7.22
CA ASN A 7 21.56 -1.20 -7.16
C ASN A 7 21.02 0.20 -7.50
N TYR A 8 20.29 0.32 -8.61
CA TYR A 8 19.84 1.62 -9.10
C TYR A 8 18.92 2.35 -8.12
N TRP A 9 18.08 1.63 -7.38
CA TRP A 9 17.16 2.25 -6.43
C TRP A 9 17.89 2.74 -5.18
N LEU A 10 18.77 1.92 -4.60
CA LEU A 10 19.57 2.34 -3.45
C LEU A 10 20.44 3.55 -3.79
N ASP A 11 21.14 3.50 -4.93
CA ASP A 11 21.97 4.62 -5.41
C ASP A 11 21.17 5.90 -5.66
N TYR A 12 19.91 5.75 -6.10
CA TYR A 12 19.01 6.87 -6.33
C TYR A 12 18.47 7.44 -5.02
N PHE A 13 17.97 6.58 -4.12
CA PHE A 13 17.40 6.97 -2.85
C PHE A 13 18.43 7.61 -1.92
N ASP A 14 19.66 7.11 -1.90
CA ASP A 14 20.76 7.74 -1.15
C ASP A 14 21.03 9.18 -1.63
N LYS A 15 20.97 9.42 -2.95
CA LYS A 15 21.15 10.77 -3.50
C LYS A 15 20.04 11.72 -3.13
N ILE A 16 18.77 11.29 -3.15
CA ILE A 16 17.63 12.17 -2.87
C ILE A 16 17.33 12.32 -1.38
N ASN A 17 17.68 11.35 -0.54
CA ASN A 17 17.55 11.45 0.92
C ASN A 17 18.37 12.62 1.49
N ASN A 18 19.51 12.95 0.87
CA ASN A 18 20.29 14.14 1.22
C ASN A 18 19.56 15.48 0.97
N LYS A 19 18.39 15.46 0.32
CA LYS A 19 17.60 16.64 -0.03
C LYS A 19 16.25 16.71 0.69
N TYR A 20 15.70 15.59 1.16
CA TYR A 20 14.35 15.50 1.75
C TYR A 20 14.36 14.70 3.05
N ASN A 21 13.60 15.13 4.06
CA ASN A 21 13.49 14.41 5.34
C ASN A 21 12.63 13.15 5.29
N TRP A 22 11.88 12.94 4.20
CA TRP A 22 11.03 11.78 3.97
C TRP A 22 10.94 11.51 2.46
N VAL A 23 10.98 10.23 2.09
CA VAL A 23 10.91 9.77 0.71
C VAL A 23 9.84 8.71 0.60
N ASP A 24 8.92 8.91 -0.34
CA ASP A 24 7.93 7.90 -0.72
C ASP A 24 8.54 6.97 -1.78
N PHE A 25 9.02 5.80 -1.37
CA PHE A 25 9.65 4.86 -2.30
C PHE A 25 8.70 4.43 -3.42
N GLU A 26 7.42 4.22 -3.12
CA GLU A 26 6.44 3.77 -4.12
C GLU A 26 6.19 4.86 -5.14
N GLN A 27 6.05 6.12 -4.71
CA GLN A 27 5.86 7.25 -5.62
C GLN A 27 7.06 7.46 -6.54
N GLU A 28 8.28 7.38 -6.01
CA GLU A 28 9.50 7.56 -6.82
C GLU A 28 9.69 6.41 -7.82
N VAL A 29 9.44 5.16 -7.40
CA VAL A 29 9.42 4.00 -8.32
C VAL A 29 8.34 4.20 -9.38
N GLN A 30 7.17 4.72 -9.00
CA GLN A 30 6.05 4.95 -9.92
C GLN A 30 6.43 5.94 -11.03
N GLN A 31 7.09 7.06 -10.69
CA GLN A 31 7.52 8.05 -11.68
C GLN A 31 8.43 7.44 -12.75
N VAL A 32 9.39 6.62 -12.31
CA VAL A 32 10.38 6.00 -13.21
C VAL A 32 9.74 4.91 -14.07
N VAL A 33 8.93 4.04 -13.47
CA VAL A 33 8.23 2.98 -14.22
C VAL A 33 7.23 3.58 -15.21
N SER A 34 6.49 4.62 -14.81
CA SER A 34 5.55 5.33 -15.70
C SER A 34 6.29 5.95 -16.89
N ALA A 35 7.45 6.57 -16.66
CA ALA A 35 8.26 7.13 -17.75
C ALA A 35 8.74 6.05 -18.74
N LEU A 36 9.15 4.87 -18.24
CA LEU A 36 9.51 3.74 -19.10
C LEU A 36 8.31 3.23 -19.90
N GLU A 37 7.15 3.11 -19.26
CA GLU A 37 5.89 2.74 -19.89
C GLU A 37 5.53 3.72 -21.02
N GLN A 38 5.50 5.03 -20.75
CA GLN A 38 5.18 6.05 -21.74
C GLN A 38 6.16 6.02 -22.93
N PHE A 39 7.45 5.82 -22.69
CA PHE A 39 8.43 5.67 -23.77
C PHE A 39 8.14 4.44 -24.63
N ILE A 40 7.77 3.33 -24.02
CA ILE A 40 7.40 2.09 -24.72
C ILE A 40 6.14 2.30 -25.57
N VAL A 41 5.10 2.91 -25.01
CA VAL A 41 3.81 3.10 -25.68
C VAL A 41 3.97 4.12 -26.83
N ASN A 42 4.44 5.33 -26.50
CA ASN A 42 4.39 6.48 -27.40
C ASN A 42 5.68 6.65 -28.22
N GLY A 43 6.79 6.08 -27.78
CA GLY A 43 8.11 6.25 -28.41
C GLY A 43 8.82 7.56 -28.06
N ASN A 44 8.17 8.41 -27.26
CA ASN A 44 8.73 9.64 -26.70
C ASN A 44 8.25 9.81 -25.25
N ILE A 45 8.90 10.73 -24.54
CA ILE A 45 8.58 11.13 -23.17
C ILE A 45 8.83 12.63 -23.03
N SER A 46 8.21 13.23 -22.03
CA SER A 46 8.46 14.61 -21.60
C SER A 46 9.86 14.79 -21.01
N ASP A 47 10.28 16.06 -20.89
CA ASP A 47 11.57 16.40 -20.27
C ASP A 47 11.64 15.97 -18.79
N ASP A 48 10.53 16.03 -18.06
CA ASP A 48 10.47 15.61 -16.66
C ASP A 48 10.59 14.09 -16.52
N GLU A 49 9.90 13.33 -17.36
CA GLU A 49 10.06 11.88 -17.44
C GLU A 49 11.50 11.48 -17.79
N TYR A 50 12.12 12.17 -18.75
CA TYR A 50 13.51 11.92 -19.09
C TYR A 50 14.46 12.23 -17.92
N ARG A 51 14.18 13.27 -17.12
CA ARG A 51 14.95 13.59 -15.91
C ARG A 51 14.86 12.49 -14.87
N TRP A 52 13.67 11.94 -14.61
CA TRP A 52 13.50 10.81 -13.68
C TRP A 52 14.30 9.59 -14.13
N LEU A 53 14.21 9.22 -15.42
CA LEU A 53 15.00 8.11 -15.98
C LEU A 53 16.50 8.37 -15.82
N CYS A 54 16.97 9.58 -16.12
CA CYS A 54 18.39 9.92 -15.98
C CYS A 54 18.86 9.92 -14.52
N ALA A 55 18.00 10.26 -13.57
CA ALA A 55 18.34 10.28 -12.15
C ALA A 55 18.62 8.87 -11.62
N VAL A 56 17.88 7.87 -12.12
CA VAL A 56 18.03 6.46 -11.74
C VAL A 56 19.06 5.74 -12.60
N LEU A 57 18.90 5.79 -13.93
CA LEU A 57 19.69 4.99 -14.89
C LEU A 57 21.02 5.65 -15.29
N GLY A 58 21.19 6.93 -14.96
CA GLY A 58 22.23 7.80 -15.52
C GLY A 58 21.90 8.26 -16.94
N LYS A 59 22.75 9.14 -17.49
CA LYS A 59 22.64 9.60 -18.89
C LYS A 59 23.00 8.46 -19.85
N LYS A 60 22.04 7.58 -20.15
CA LYS A 60 22.18 6.47 -21.10
C LYS A 60 21.20 6.64 -22.25
N LYS A 61 21.65 6.33 -23.46
CA LYS A 61 20.76 6.29 -24.63
C LYS A 61 19.89 5.04 -24.53
N ILE A 62 18.62 5.23 -24.18
CA ILE A 62 17.64 4.15 -24.08
C ILE A 62 16.98 3.88 -25.44
N ASN A 63 16.67 2.61 -25.68
CA ASN A 63 15.84 2.18 -26.81
C ASN A 63 14.91 1.05 -26.35
N ARG A 64 13.83 0.80 -27.08
CA ARG A 64 12.79 -0.16 -26.67
C ARG A 64 13.33 -1.56 -26.38
N ASN A 65 14.26 -2.06 -27.21
CA ASN A 65 14.83 -3.40 -27.01
C ASN A 65 15.68 -3.49 -25.74
N ASP A 66 16.48 -2.45 -25.47
CA ASP A 66 17.30 -2.39 -24.26
C ASP A 66 16.45 -2.24 -22.99
N ILE A 67 15.36 -1.46 -23.06
CA ILE A 67 14.40 -1.31 -21.96
C ILE A 67 13.84 -2.67 -21.56
N VAL A 68 13.25 -3.39 -22.52
CA VAL A 68 12.57 -4.66 -22.24
C VAL A 68 13.55 -5.76 -21.83
N LYS A 69 14.71 -5.86 -22.49
CA LYS A 69 15.64 -6.97 -22.27
C LYS A 69 16.58 -6.78 -21.07
N ASN A 70 16.95 -5.55 -20.75
CA ASN A 70 18.02 -5.28 -19.78
C ASN A 70 17.56 -4.37 -18.63
N ILE A 71 16.92 -3.24 -18.93
CA ILE A 71 16.60 -2.24 -17.90
C ILE A 71 15.49 -2.73 -16.97
N ILE A 72 14.37 -3.21 -17.53
CA ILE A 72 13.22 -3.70 -16.74
C ILE A 72 13.64 -4.85 -15.81
N PRO A 73 14.30 -5.92 -16.29
CA PRO A 73 14.77 -6.98 -15.41
C PRO A 73 15.73 -6.50 -14.32
N LYS A 74 16.65 -5.57 -14.65
CA LYS A 74 17.61 -5.04 -13.68
C LYS A 74 16.93 -4.18 -12.60
N LEU A 75 16.04 -3.28 -13.00
CA LEU A 75 15.28 -2.46 -12.04
C LEU A 75 14.38 -3.31 -11.16
N LEU A 76 13.78 -4.38 -11.69
CA LEU A 76 12.95 -5.28 -10.91
C LEU A 76 13.78 -6.06 -9.88
N PHE A 77 14.91 -6.61 -10.31
CA PHE A 77 15.85 -7.29 -9.41
C PHE A 77 16.37 -6.36 -8.30
N ASP A 78 16.70 -5.12 -8.66
CA ASP A 78 17.12 -4.11 -7.70
C ASP A 78 16.02 -3.75 -6.71
N LEU A 79 14.76 -3.68 -7.18
CA LEU A 79 13.62 -3.40 -6.31
C LEU A 79 13.42 -4.55 -5.32
N GLN A 80 13.54 -5.80 -5.77
CA GLN A 80 13.47 -6.97 -4.90
C GLN A 80 14.56 -6.96 -3.81
N ILE A 81 15.79 -6.58 -4.17
CA ILE A 81 16.87 -6.40 -3.18
C ILE A 81 16.52 -5.28 -2.20
N LEU A 82 16.01 -4.13 -2.69
CA LEU A 82 15.59 -3.02 -1.83
C LEU A 82 14.49 -3.46 -0.86
N THR A 83 13.47 -4.17 -1.35
CA THR A 83 12.37 -4.68 -0.52
C THR A 83 12.88 -5.63 0.56
N TYR A 84 13.79 -6.55 0.22
CA TYR A 84 14.42 -7.44 1.19
C TYR A 84 15.21 -6.66 2.26
N LEU A 85 16.01 -5.67 1.86
CA LEU A 85 16.77 -4.85 2.80
C LEU A 85 15.87 -3.98 3.69
N LEU A 86 14.75 -3.49 3.14
CA LEU A 86 13.75 -2.76 3.89
C LEU A 86 13.11 -3.66 4.96
N GLU A 87 12.79 -4.90 4.62
CA GLU A 87 12.26 -5.89 5.59
C GLU A 87 13.24 -6.12 6.74
N GLU A 88 14.51 -6.41 6.44
CA GLU A 88 15.56 -6.60 7.45
C GLU A 88 15.75 -5.36 8.33
N TYR A 89 15.70 -4.17 7.72
CA TYR A 89 15.74 -2.90 8.45
C TYR A 89 14.55 -2.76 9.41
N LEU A 90 13.33 -2.98 8.94
CA LEU A 90 12.12 -2.87 9.76
C LEU A 90 12.07 -3.89 10.90
N ILE A 91 12.55 -5.12 10.67
CA ILE A 91 12.70 -6.11 11.74
C ILE A 91 13.59 -5.54 12.84
N LYS A 92 14.78 -5.05 12.48
CA LYS A 92 15.73 -4.49 13.44
C LYS A 92 15.19 -3.24 14.15
N GLU A 93 14.51 -2.34 13.45
CA GLU A 93 13.94 -1.14 14.06
C GLU A 93 12.81 -1.48 15.03
N THR A 94 11.96 -2.46 14.71
CA THR A 94 10.88 -2.89 15.63
C THR A 94 11.40 -3.59 16.88
N GLU A 95 12.57 -4.25 16.82
CA GLU A 95 13.24 -4.82 17.99
C GLU A 95 13.83 -3.74 18.92
N ASN A 96 14.30 -2.63 18.34
CA ASN A 96 14.98 -1.55 19.08
C ASN A 96 14.04 -0.41 19.49
N ALA A 97 12.81 -0.36 18.97
CA ALA A 97 11.86 0.69 19.29
C ALA A 97 11.49 0.65 20.79
N GLU A 98 11.89 1.67 21.54
CA GLU A 98 11.33 1.95 22.87
C GLU A 98 9.80 2.01 22.74
N GLN A 99 9.08 1.41 23.70
CA GLN A 99 7.62 1.37 23.68
C GLN A 99 7.04 2.79 23.71
N ASN A 100 6.84 3.37 22.52
CA ASN A 100 6.10 4.60 22.36
C ASN A 100 4.71 4.42 23.00
N LYS A 101 4.19 5.51 23.57
CA LYS A 101 2.87 5.53 24.19
C LYS A 101 1.86 4.85 23.27
N LYS A 102 1.26 3.75 23.74
CA LYS A 102 0.11 3.16 23.08
C LYS A 102 -0.93 4.24 22.90
N LEU A 103 -1.46 4.38 21.68
CA LEU A 103 -2.69 5.11 21.49
C LEU A 103 -3.79 4.30 22.21
N GLU A 104 -4.16 4.71 23.43
CA GLU A 104 -5.21 4.07 24.23
C GLU A 104 -6.55 3.99 23.46
N SER A 105 -6.75 4.90 22.49
CA SER A 105 -7.92 4.91 21.61
C SER A 105 -7.95 3.75 20.59
N ILE A 106 -6.82 3.10 20.29
CA ILE A 106 -6.80 1.90 19.45
C ILE A 106 -7.38 0.76 20.29
N CYS A 107 -8.68 0.51 20.09
CA CYS A 107 -9.43 -0.52 20.79
C CYS A 107 -8.72 -1.87 20.66
N THR A 108 -8.23 -2.41 21.78
CA THR A 108 -7.63 -3.76 21.85
C THR A 108 -8.68 -4.88 21.81
N ASN A 109 -9.97 -4.53 21.85
CA ASN A 109 -11.08 -5.48 21.74
C ASN A 109 -11.78 -5.37 20.37
N VAL A 110 -11.08 -5.77 19.32
CA VAL A 110 -11.62 -5.85 17.96
C VAL A 110 -11.78 -7.31 17.52
N ASP A 111 -12.76 -7.53 16.65
CA ASP A 111 -12.99 -8.84 16.04
C ASP A 111 -12.05 -9.10 14.85
N GLY A 112 -11.50 -8.04 14.24
CA GLY A 112 -10.54 -8.16 13.15
C GLY A 112 -9.77 -6.87 12.91
N VAL A 113 -8.54 -7.01 12.43
CA VAL A 113 -7.66 -5.92 12.03
C VAL A 113 -7.24 -6.14 10.58
N ILE A 114 -7.41 -5.12 9.76
CA ILE A 114 -6.77 -5.03 8.43
C ILE A 114 -5.68 -3.99 8.56
N THR A 115 -4.43 -4.40 8.41
CA THR A 115 -3.27 -3.50 8.53
C THR A 115 -2.57 -3.35 7.19
N TYR A 116 -2.20 -2.10 6.90
CA TYR A 116 -1.36 -1.69 5.77
C TYR A 116 0.06 -1.37 6.25
N ASN A 117 0.33 -1.47 7.55
CA ASN A 117 1.67 -1.31 8.07
C ASN A 117 2.50 -2.54 7.67
N TYR A 118 3.75 -2.30 7.26
CA TYR A 118 4.72 -3.38 7.09
C TYR A 118 5.15 -4.01 8.42
N THR A 119 5.06 -3.26 9.52
CA THR A 119 5.52 -3.67 10.85
C THR A 119 4.43 -4.38 11.66
N ASP A 120 4.86 -5.24 12.58
CA ASP A 120 4.03 -6.08 13.45
C ASP A 120 3.57 -5.35 14.73
N VAL A 121 3.15 -4.09 14.56
CA VAL A 121 2.74 -3.21 15.68
C VAL A 121 1.50 -3.74 16.39
N PHE A 122 0.54 -4.35 15.66
CA PHE A 122 -0.68 -4.86 16.30
C PHE A 122 -0.40 -6.09 17.15
N GLU A 123 0.52 -6.94 16.72
CA GLU A 123 0.99 -8.13 17.40
C GLU A 123 1.84 -7.76 18.62
N LYS A 124 2.90 -6.97 18.43
CA LYS A 124 3.90 -6.69 19.47
C LYS A 124 3.47 -5.63 20.46
N LEU A 125 2.85 -4.54 19.98
CA LEU A 125 2.45 -3.43 20.85
C LEU A 125 1.03 -3.62 21.36
N TYR A 126 0.07 -3.94 20.50
CA TYR A 126 -1.34 -4.04 20.90
C TYR A 126 -1.76 -5.43 21.37
N PHE A 127 -0.90 -6.45 21.23
CA PHE A 127 -1.17 -7.83 21.63
C PHE A 127 -2.44 -8.41 20.99
N VAL A 128 -2.76 -7.99 19.77
CA VAL A 128 -3.87 -8.55 19.00
C VAL A 128 -3.43 -9.95 18.51
N PRO A 129 -4.26 -10.99 18.69
CA PRO A 129 -3.92 -12.34 18.21
C PRO A 129 -3.76 -12.38 16.68
N ASN A 130 -2.71 -13.05 16.19
CA ASN A 130 -2.35 -13.11 14.76
C ASN A 130 -3.51 -13.57 13.87
N GLU A 131 -4.34 -14.50 14.33
CA GLU A 131 -5.49 -15.00 13.57
C GLU A 131 -6.56 -13.91 13.30
N LYS A 132 -6.55 -12.83 14.07
CA LYS A 132 -7.44 -11.67 13.89
C LYS A 132 -6.84 -10.58 12.99
N ILE A 133 -5.61 -10.75 12.51
CA ILE A 133 -4.90 -9.71 11.76
C ILE A 133 -4.73 -10.16 10.31
N TYR A 134 -5.02 -9.25 9.39
CA TYR A 134 -4.74 -9.42 7.98
C TYR A 134 -3.80 -8.31 7.49
N HIS A 135 -2.62 -8.71 7.03
CA HIS A 135 -1.59 -7.82 6.49
C HIS A 135 -1.75 -7.65 4.99
N VAL A 136 -2.18 -6.46 4.56
CA VAL A 136 -2.44 -6.18 3.13
C VAL A 136 -1.14 -6.03 2.33
N HIS A 137 -0.06 -5.58 2.97
CA HIS A 137 1.24 -5.34 2.34
C HIS A 137 2.32 -6.35 2.74
N GLY A 138 1.92 -7.50 3.27
CA GLY A 138 2.84 -8.56 3.70
C GLY A 138 3.30 -8.43 5.15
N GLU A 139 4.07 -9.41 5.59
CA GLU A 139 4.50 -9.59 6.98
C GLU A 139 6.01 -9.69 7.05
N LEU A 140 6.62 -9.03 8.04
CA LEU A 140 8.05 -9.15 8.29
C LEU A 140 8.45 -10.61 8.55
N GLY A 141 9.58 -11.01 7.97
CA GLY A 141 10.16 -12.35 8.10
C GLY A 141 9.54 -13.39 7.16
N LYS A 142 8.52 -13.04 6.38
CA LYS A 142 7.92 -13.92 5.36
C LYS A 142 8.43 -13.63 3.95
N HIS A 143 9.24 -12.58 3.76
CA HIS A 143 9.78 -12.18 2.46
C HIS A 143 8.68 -11.94 1.41
N ASN A 144 7.57 -11.36 1.86
CA ASN A 144 6.37 -11.13 1.05
C ASN A 144 5.87 -9.68 1.10
N LEU A 145 6.77 -8.73 1.44
CA LEU A 145 6.42 -7.32 1.47
C LEU A 145 6.03 -6.81 0.09
N VAL A 146 4.93 -6.07 0.02
CA VAL A 146 4.39 -5.48 -1.21
C VAL A 146 4.87 -4.03 -1.33
N LEU A 147 6.01 -3.82 -2.00
CA LEU A 147 6.59 -2.49 -2.31
C LEU A 147 6.41 -2.15 -3.80
N GLY A 148 5.27 -2.55 -4.37
CA GLY A 148 4.92 -2.30 -5.76
C GLY A 148 4.22 -0.95 -5.94
N ILE A 149 3.95 -0.59 -7.19
CA ILE A 149 3.22 0.63 -7.54
C ILE A 149 1.78 0.33 -7.99
N GLY A 150 0.94 1.37 -8.03
CA GLY A 150 -0.38 1.28 -8.66
C GLY A 150 -0.31 1.02 -10.16
N GLU A 151 -1.46 0.70 -10.77
CA GLU A 151 -1.54 0.65 -12.23
C GLU A 151 -1.42 2.06 -12.82
N THR A 152 -0.62 2.19 -13.88
CA THR A 152 -0.27 3.46 -14.52
C THR A 152 -0.51 3.43 -16.03
N LEU A 153 -0.68 2.24 -16.61
CA LEU A 153 -1.16 2.06 -17.96
C LEU A 153 -2.68 2.11 -18.01
N GLN A 154 -3.23 2.59 -19.13
CA GLN A 154 -4.67 2.57 -19.37
C GLN A 154 -5.10 1.29 -20.10
N ASP A 155 -6.24 0.74 -19.70
CA ASP A 155 -7.01 -0.33 -20.35
C ASP A 155 -6.22 -1.27 -21.28
N ASN A 156 -6.25 -1.00 -22.59
CA ASN A 156 -5.70 -1.87 -23.62
C ASN A 156 -4.18 -2.04 -23.52
N ASP A 157 -3.46 -1.06 -22.97
CA ASP A 157 -2.01 -1.11 -22.83
C ASP A 157 -1.58 -2.04 -21.70
N VAL A 158 -2.39 -2.19 -20.65
CA VAL A 158 -2.14 -3.10 -19.52
C VAL A 158 -1.99 -4.55 -20.03
N ASN A 159 -2.87 -4.97 -20.92
CA ASN A 159 -2.85 -6.32 -21.48
C ASN A 159 -1.76 -6.54 -22.53
N ARG A 160 -1.19 -5.44 -23.07
CA ARG A 160 -0.17 -5.49 -24.12
C ARG A 160 1.26 -5.46 -23.57
N TYR A 161 1.50 -4.72 -22.50
CA TYR A 161 2.84 -4.46 -21.96
C TYR A 161 3.05 -5.11 -20.58
N THR A 162 2.77 -6.42 -20.52
CA THR A 162 2.76 -7.22 -19.28
C THR A 162 4.12 -7.36 -18.60
N TYR A 163 5.22 -6.99 -19.26
CA TYR A 163 6.56 -7.01 -18.65
C TYR A 163 6.75 -5.96 -17.54
N PHE A 164 5.84 -4.98 -17.42
CA PHE A 164 5.79 -4.08 -16.26
C PHE A 164 4.94 -4.62 -15.10
N SER A 165 4.14 -5.67 -15.31
CA SER A 165 3.22 -6.20 -14.29
C SER A 165 3.93 -6.52 -12.98
N SER A 166 5.17 -7.00 -13.02
CA SER A 166 5.95 -7.36 -11.83
C SER A 166 6.26 -6.19 -10.89
N PHE A 167 6.20 -4.93 -11.37
CA PHE A 167 6.31 -3.75 -10.53
C PHE A 167 4.99 -3.39 -9.82
N LYS A 168 3.86 -3.96 -10.26
CA LYS A 168 2.53 -3.57 -9.78
C LYS A 168 2.17 -4.29 -8.48
N LYS A 169 1.51 -3.59 -7.55
CA LYS A 169 1.03 -4.16 -6.28
C LYS A 169 0.13 -5.38 -6.52
N TYR A 170 -0.77 -5.35 -7.51
CA TYR A 170 -1.66 -6.48 -7.77
C TYR A 170 -0.89 -7.77 -8.10
N PHE A 171 0.18 -7.66 -8.88
CA PHE A 171 0.99 -8.80 -9.29
C PHE A 171 1.72 -9.39 -8.08
N GLN A 172 2.35 -8.55 -7.28
CA GLN A 172 3.02 -8.96 -6.05
C GLN A 172 2.02 -9.63 -5.08
N LYS A 173 0.84 -9.04 -4.88
CA LYS A 173 -0.22 -9.63 -4.05
C LYS A 173 -0.68 -11.01 -4.56
N ILE A 174 -0.70 -11.25 -5.87
CA ILE A 174 -0.99 -12.57 -6.45
C ILE A 174 0.14 -13.55 -6.11
N ILE A 175 1.39 -13.18 -6.39
CA ILE A 175 2.57 -14.05 -6.15
C ILE A 175 2.70 -14.42 -4.68
N TYR A 176 2.41 -13.48 -3.78
CA TYR A 176 2.52 -13.67 -2.33
C TYR A 176 1.26 -14.26 -1.69
N GLY A 177 0.20 -14.54 -2.47
CA GLY A 177 -1.06 -15.06 -1.94
C GLY A 177 -1.86 -14.08 -1.07
N LEU A 178 -1.56 -12.78 -1.17
CA LEU A 178 -2.17 -11.69 -0.40
C LEU A 178 -3.37 -11.04 -1.10
N GLY A 179 -3.77 -11.53 -2.29
CA GLY A 179 -4.74 -10.92 -3.21
C GLY A 179 -5.99 -10.27 -2.58
N ASN A 180 -7.14 -10.93 -2.70
CA ASN A 180 -8.42 -10.38 -2.20
C ASN A 180 -8.87 -11.00 -0.88
N SER A 181 -7.98 -11.70 -0.17
CA SER A 181 -8.35 -12.43 1.04
C SER A 181 -8.78 -11.50 2.18
N TYR A 182 -8.39 -10.22 2.16
CA TYR A 182 -8.91 -9.19 3.08
C TYR A 182 -10.45 -9.13 3.09
N LYS A 183 -11.11 -9.52 1.99
CA LYS A 183 -12.58 -9.54 1.90
C LYS A 183 -13.22 -10.52 2.89
N GLY A 184 -12.51 -11.60 3.20
CA GLY A 184 -12.97 -12.56 4.20
C GLY A 184 -12.97 -12.03 5.64
N VAL A 185 -12.34 -10.87 5.91
CA VAL A 185 -12.35 -10.26 7.25
C VAL A 185 -13.74 -9.76 7.63
N LEU A 186 -14.44 -9.08 6.71
CA LEU A 186 -15.83 -8.64 6.95
C LEU A 186 -16.86 -9.71 6.55
N GLY A 187 -16.51 -10.59 5.61
CA GLY A 187 -17.27 -11.79 5.26
C GLY A 187 -18.74 -11.56 4.92
N TYR A 188 -19.11 -11.55 3.64
CA TYR A 188 -20.52 -11.44 3.23
C TYR A 188 -21.03 -12.66 2.45
N LYS A 189 -20.14 -13.38 1.76
CA LYS A 189 -20.53 -14.51 0.90
C LYS A 189 -19.70 -15.76 1.20
N GLU A 190 -20.32 -16.93 1.09
CA GLU A 190 -19.63 -18.21 1.27
C GLU A 190 -18.45 -18.39 0.31
N ASN A 191 -18.57 -17.84 -0.90
CA ASN A 191 -17.59 -17.95 -1.99
C ASN A 191 -16.46 -16.90 -1.93
N GLU A 192 -16.48 -15.97 -0.97
CA GLU A 192 -15.38 -15.02 -0.81
C GLU A 192 -14.15 -15.69 -0.19
N PRO A 193 -12.94 -15.39 -0.70
CA PRO A 193 -11.71 -15.93 -0.13
C PRO A 193 -11.59 -15.49 1.33
N CYS A 194 -11.24 -16.44 2.19
CA CYS A 194 -11.12 -16.22 3.62
C CYS A 194 -9.68 -16.45 4.06
N PRO A 195 -9.06 -15.53 4.83
CA PRO A 195 -7.65 -15.63 5.17
C PRO A 195 -7.31 -16.86 6.02
N ASN A 196 -8.20 -17.24 6.94
CA ASN A 196 -7.97 -18.30 7.91
C ASN A 196 -9.29 -18.82 8.50
N GLU A 197 -9.21 -19.87 9.34
CA GLU A 197 -10.39 -20.46 10.00
C GLU A 197 -11.10 -19.50 10.97
N TYR A 198 -10.37 -18.58 11.60
CA TYR A 198 -10.95 -17.61 12.53
C TYR A 198 -11.92 -16.67 11.81
N PHE A 199 -11.52 -16.07 10.70
CA PHE A 199 -12.41 -15.23 9.89
C PHE A 199 -13.55 -16.02 9.26
N ARG A 200 -13.34 -17.30 8.93
CA ARG A 200 -14.40 -18.17 8.41
C ARG A 200 -15.46 -18.44 9.47
N TYR A 201 -15.02 -18.71 10.69
CA TYR A 201 -15.88 -18.86 11.85
C TYR A 201 -16.64 -17.56 12.14
N LEU A 202 -15.94 -16.42 12.09
CA LEU A 202 -16.51 -15.11 12.35
C LEU A 202 -17.61 -14.79 11.34
N ARG A 203 -17.33 -14.91 10.04
CA ARG A 203 -18.29 -14.75 8.92
C ARG A 203 -19.63 -15.44 9.14
N ASN A 204 -19.62 -16.67 9.66
CA ASN A 204 -20.84 -17.45 9.86
C ASN A 204 -21.66 -16.99 11.08
N ARG A 205 -21.15 -16.02 11.84
CA ARG A 205 -21.73 -15.49 13.09
C ARG A 205 -21.89 -13.96 13.07
N SER A 206 -21.19 -13.25 12.19
CA SER A 206 -21.23 -11.79 12.16
C SER A 206 -22.50 -11.25 11.53
N GLY A 207 -23.10 -10.28 12.22
CA GLY A 207 -24.09 -9.36 11.66
C GLY A 207 -23.40 -8.13 11.09
N ASP A 208 -23.89 -6.95 11.49
CA ASP A 208 -23.34 -5.67 11.03
C ASP A 208 -21.97 -5.35 11.65
N TRP A 209 -21.14 -4.66 10.87
CA TRP A 209 -19.80 -4.23 11.25
C TRP A 209 -19.73 -2.74 11.56
N ASN A 210 -18.92 -2.42 12.57
CA ASN A 210 -18.45 -1.08 12.85
C ASN A 210 -16.96 -1.02 12.53
N VAL A 211 -16.58 -0.19 11.57
CA VAL A 211 -15.20 -0.06 11.10
C VAL A 211 -14.56 1.14 11.78
N ILE A 212 -13.35 0.95 12.30
CA ILE A 212 -12.53 2.03 12.84
C ILE A 212 -11.30 2.15 11.95
N ILE A 213 -11.01 3.36 11.48
CA ILE A 213 -9.85 3.63 10.63
C ILE A 213 -8.92 4.63 11.31
N TYR A 214 -7.66 4.23 11.42
CA TYR A 214 -6.54 5.05 11.84
C TYR A 214 -5.56 5.19 10.68
N GLY A 215 -5.13 6.42 10.38
CA GLY A 215 -4.14 6.69 9.33
C GLY A 215 -4.32 8.08 8.73
N HIS A 216 -3.20 8.71 8.34
CA HIS A 216 -3.21 10.10 7.85
C HIS A 216 -3.58 10.23 6.36
N SER A 217 -3.24 9.23 5.55
CA SER A 217 -3.36 9.33 4.10
C SER A 217 -4.66 8.74 3.57
N LEU A 218 -5.15 7.59 4.06
CA LEU A 218 -6.18 6.80 3.34
C LEU A 218 -5.83 6.75 1.85
N ASP A 219 -4.63 6.25 1.55
CA ASP A 219 -4.00 6.47 0.26
C ASP A 219 -4.84 5.88 -0.90
N VAL A 220 -4.87 6.59 -2.02
CA VAL A 220 -5.60 6.17 -3.23
C VAL A 220 -5.03 4.89 -3.83
N THR A 221 -3.77 4.55 -3.53
CA THR A 221 -3.13 3.29 -3.95
C THR A 221 -3.77 2.05 -3.31
N ASP A 222 -4.47 2.21 -2.18
CA ASP A 222 -5.24 1.16 -1.50
C ASP A 222 -6.76 1.33 -1.72
N SER A 223 -7.15 2.09 -2.74
CA SER A 223 -8.55 2.40 -3.07
C SER A 223 -9.43 1.16 -3.25
N ASP A 224 -8.90 0.07 -3.79
CA ASP A 224 -9.65 -1.18 -3.97
C ASP A 224 -10.17 -1.75 -2.64
N SER A 225 -9.28 -1.90 -1.65
CA SER A 225 -9.64 -2.48 -0.35
C SER A 225 -10.40 -1.47 0.52
N LEU A 226 -9.98 -0.21 0.55
CA LEU A 226 -10.69 0.85 1.29
C LEU A 226 -12.09 1.10 0.72
N GLY A 227 -12.21 1.22 -0.60
CA GLY A 227 -13.48 1.38 -1.30
C GLY A 227 -14.41 0.20 -1.06
N TRP A 228 -13.90 -1.03 -1.14
CA TRP A 228 -14.67 -2.23 -0.82
C TRP A 228 -15.18 -2.21 0.63
N ILE A 229 -14.32 -1.92 1.62
CA ILE A 229 -14.73 -1.82 3.04
C ILE A 229 -15.81 -0.75 3.22
N MET A 230 -15.58 0.45 2.67
CA MET A 230 -16.44 1.61 2.89
C MET A 230 -17.82 1.49 2.22
N THR A 231 -17.93 0.66 1.19
CA THR A 231 -19.18 0.40 0.45
C THR A 231 -19.82 -0.93 0.79
N HIS A 232 -19.20 -1.72 1.67
CA HIS A 232 -19.65 -3.06 1.99
C HIS A 232 -21.05 -3.04 2.66
N PRO A 233 -22.01 -3.88 2.22
CA PRO A 233 -23.39 -3.84 2.73
C PRO A 233 -23.53 -4.12 4.24
N LEU A 234 -22.61 -4.91 4.81
CA LEU A 234 -22.63 -5.22 6.24
C LEU A 234 -21.99 -4.11 7.10
N VAL A 235 -21.35 -3.10 6.51
CA VAL A 235 -20.72 -2.02 7.29
C VAL A 235 -21.75 -0.96 7.62
N LYS A 236 -22.13 -0.88 8.90
CA LYS A 236 -23.14 0.07 9.40
C LYS A 236 -22.56 1.42 9.79
N SER A 237 -21.35 1.43 10.33
CA SER A 237 -20.68 2.68 10.71
C SER A 237 -19.18 2.60 10.44
N ILE A 238 -18.61 3.76 10.14
CA ILE A 238 -17.18 3.96 9.90
C ILE A 238 -16.75 5.17 10.70
N THR A 239 -15.85 4.97 11.66
CA THR A 239 -15.23 6.05 12.42
C THR A 239 -13.80 6.25 11.93
N ILE A 240 -13.49 7.44 11.42
CA ILE A 240 -12.17 7.79 10.88
C ILE A 240 -11.52 8.80 11.82
N TYR A 241 -10.35 8.45 12.34
CA TYR A 241 -9.59 9.30 13.24
C TYR A 241 -8.60 10.21 12.50
N TYR A 242 -8.54 11.47 12.91
CA TYR A 242 -7.61 12.48 12.37
C TYR A 242 -6.95 13.29 13.51
N ILE A 243 -5.77 13.85 13.27
CA ILE A 243 -4.99 14.57 14.30
C ILE A 243 -5.22 16.09 14.27
N ASP A 244 -5.34 16.64 13.07
CA ASP A 244 -5.47 18.07 12.82
C ASP A 244 -6.28 18.33 11.54
N THR A 245 -6.59 19.61 11.29
CA THR A 245 -7.36 20.03 10.11
C THR A 245 -6.66 19.66 8.79
N LYS A 246 -5.32 19.63 8.75
CA LYS A 246 -4.57 19.29 7.54
C LYS A 246 -4.77 17.81 7.17
N SER A 247 -4.65 16.93 8.16
CA SER A 247 -4.91 15.50 8.01
C SER A 247 -6.37 15.22 7.63
N LEU A 248 -7.33 15.92 8.24
CA LEU A 248 -8.75 15.81 7.87
C LEU A 248 -8.99 16.18 6.40
N ASN A 249 -8.42 17.31 5.94
CA ASN A 249 -8.56 17.73 4.55
C ASN A 249 -7.98 16.70 3.57
N SER A 250 -6.82 16.13 3.90
CA SER A 250 -6.19 15.07 3.10
C SER A 250 -7.05 13.81 3.04
N ILE A 251 -7.58 13.37 4.18
CA ILE A 251 -8.49 12.23 4.30
C ILE A 251 -9.72 12.43 3.43
N ILE A 252 -10.38 13.61 3.52
CA ILE A 252 -11.58 13.91 2.73
C ILE A 252 -11.27 13.93 1.22
N ALA A 253 -10.13 14.51 0.83
CA ALA A 253 -9.72 14.54 -0.58
C ALA A 253 -9.52 13.12 -1.14
N ASN A 254 -8.79 12.26 -0.43
CA ASN A 254 -8.55 10.89 -0.88
C ASN A 254 -9.83 10.04 -0.85
N MET A 255 -10.69 10.20 0.15
CA MET A 255 -12.01 9.56 0.14
C MET A 255 -12.90 10.03 -1.01
N THR A 256 -12.79 11.29 -1.42
CA THR A 256 -13.52 11.80 -2.59
C THR A 256 -13.05 11.11 -3.87
N ILE A 257 -11.76 10.77 -3.98
CA ILE A 257 -11.21 9.99 -5.09
C ILE A 257 -11.69 8.53 -5.01
N ILE A 258 -11.64 7.91 -3.83
CA ILE A 258 -11.99 6.49 -3.62
C ILE A 258 -13.50 6.22 -3.82
N LEU A 259 -14.37 7.06 -3.23
CA LEU A 259 -15.82 6.83 -3.21
C LEU A 259 -16.59 7.66 -4.24
N GLY A 260 -16.00 8.75 -4.71
CA GLY A 260 -16.73 9.81 -5.40
C GLY A 260 -17.48 10.74 -4.42
N LYS A 261 -17.54 12.02 -4.79
CA LYS A 261 -18.15 13.10 -3.99
C LYS A 261 -19.58 12.77 -3.50
N ASN A 262 -20.44 12.29 -4.39
CA ASN A 262 -21.86 12.10 -4.09
C ASN A 262 -22.08 10.98 -3.05
N LEU A 263 -21.34 9.88 -3.17
CA LEU A 263 -21.45 8.76 -2.24
C LEU A 263 -20.87 9.10 -0.87
N LEU A 264 -19.74 9.83 -0.84
CA LEU A 264 -19.15 10.33 0.40
C LEU A 264 -20.14 11.22 1.16
N LEU A 265 -20.72 12.23 0.49
CA LEU A 265 -21.71 13.12 1.10
C LEU A 265 -22.91 12.36 1.64
N LYS A 266 -23.48 11.46 0.83
CA LYS A 266 -24.61 10.61 1.25
C LYS A 266 -24.30 9.84 2.53
N LYS A 267 -23.13 9.20 2.61
CA LYS A 267 -22.73 8.41 3.80
C LYS A 267 -22.48 9.27 5.03
N VAL A 268 -22.04 10.52 4.87
CA VAL A 268 -21.91 11.47 5.99
C VAL A 268 -23.28 11.95 6.45
N ASP A 269 -24.17 12.31 5.53
CA ASP A 269 -25.53 12.77 5.83
C ASP A 269 -26.35 11.67 6.54
N GLU A 270 -26.23 10.42 6.07
CA GLU A 270 -26.83 9.22 6.66
C GLU A 270 -26.18 8.79 7.98
N GLN A 271 -25.18 9.53 8.48
CA GLN A 271 -24.47 9.22 9.72
C GLN A 271 -23.82 7.82 9.70
N VAL A 272 -23.34 7.38 8.52
CA VAL A 272 -22.56 6.15 8.36
C VAL A 272 -21.07 6.43 8.56
N ILE A 273 -20.59 7.57 8.05
CA ILE A 273 -19.18 7.98 8.20
C ILE A 273 -19.08 9.12 9.20
N HIS A 274 -18.21 8.94 10.20
CA HIS A 274 -17.93 9.91 11.24
C HIS A 274 -16.44 10.24 11.31
N PHE A 275 -16.11 11.52 11.35
CA PHE A 275 -14.74 11.99 11.59
C PHE A 275 -14.56 12.35 13.05
N LYS A 276 -13.55 11.75 13.72
CA LYS A 276 -13.23 12.04 15.12
C LYS A 276 -11.80 12.52 15.25
N ARG A 277 -11.60 13.63 15.96
CA ARG A 277 -10.26 14.08 16.30
C ARG A 277 -9.68 13.18 17.39
N VAL A 278 -8.41 12.81 17.25
CA VAL A 278 -7.66 12.15 18.33
C VAL A 278 -7.42 13.19 19.42
N ASN A 279 -8.09 13.03 20.55
CA ASN A 279 -7.90 13.89 21.72
C ASN A 279 -6.75 13.28 22.54
N ASN A 280 -5.60 13.96 22.54
CA ASN A 280 -4.32 13.58 23.17
C ASN A 280 -3.46 12.57 22.37
N MET A 281 -2.41 13.09 21.72
CA MET A 281 -1.14 12.39 21.49
C MET A 281 -0.08 13.03 22.39
#